data_AF-A0A831YEZ7-F1
#
_entry.id   AF-A0A831YEZ7-F1
#
_cell.length_a   1.000
_cell.length_b   1.000
_cell.length_c   1.000
_cell.angle_alpha   90.00
_cell.angle_beta   90.00
_cell.angle_gamma   90.00
#
_symmetry.space_group_name_H-M   'P 1'
#
loop_
_entity.id
_entity.type
_entity.pdbx_description
1 polymer ?
#
loop_
_entity_poly.entity_id
_entity_poly.type
_entity_poly.pdbx_seq_one_letter_code
_entity_poly.pdbx_strand_id
1 'polypeptide(L)'
;MQMCIVTECYGNKCVGEYLRNAVGGEVRHKPYYGLERILRNVVKEIKPRCGRLIVVIDYETGDARLYVKKNFRLTQICDEKVWVGQGVSKLAGVVGVVFNPHIEAFAEWLGLNPGDKLKHKDACNYLYSELKRGDDASSKFEDCIKRIAAAVRKFLG
;
A
#
# COMPACT_ATOMS: atom_id res chain seq x y z
N MET A 1 -4.34 18.28 11.54
CA MET A 1 -4.81 16.88 11.59
C MET A 1 -3.79 15.99 10.92
N GLN A 2 -3.44 14.85 11.51
CA GLN A 2 -2.38 13.97 11.03
C GLN A 2 -2.86 13.06 9.86
N MET A 3 -1.95 12.74 8.93
CA MET A 3 -2.18 11.72 7.91
C MET A 3 -2.00 10.33 8.51
N CYS A 4 -2.87 9.40 8.16
CA CYS A 4 -2.81 8.02 8.64
C CYS A 4 -2.62 7.07 7.46
N ILE A 5 -1.72 6.10 7.60
CA ILE A 5 -1.45 5.06 6.61
C ILE A 5 -1.80 3.73 7.27
N VAL A 6 -2.82 3.04 6.77
CA VAL A 6 -3.24 1.73 7.29
C VAL A 6 -2.81 0.65 6.32
N THR A 7 -2.12 -0.38 6.80
CA THR A 7 -1.58 -1.42 5.91
C THR A 7 -2.12 -2.80 6.25
N GLU A 8 -2.35 -3.59 5.21
CA GLU A 8 -2.92 -4.93 5.31
C GLU A 8 -1.97 -5.95 5.90
N CYS A 9 -0.86 -6.23 5.21
CA CYS A 9 0.12 -7.22 5.65
C CYS A 9 1.44 -6.56 6.07
N TYR A 10 2.40 -7.39 6.51
CA TYR A 10 3.73 -6.92 6.88
C TYR A 10 4.52 -6.37 5.69
N GLY A 11 4.37 -6.95 4.50
CA GLY A 11 4.95 -6.42 3.26
C GLY A 11 4.38 -5.04 2.91
N ASN A 12 3.05 -4.89 2.95
CA ASN A 12 2.41 -3.58 2.76
C ASN A 12 2.83 -2.58 3.83
N LYS A 13 3.03 -3.02 5.09
CA LYS A 13 3.56 -2.18 6.16
C LYS A 13 4.91 -1.60 5.77
N CYS A 14 5.82 -2.42 5.23
CA CYS A 14 7.13 -1.96 4.82
C CYS A 14 7.04 -0.83 3.78
N VAL A 15 6.25 -1.03 2.72
CA VAL A 15 6.00 0.02 1.73
C VAL A 15 5.34 1.25 2.38
N GLY A 16 4.40 1.04 3.31
CA GLY A 16 3.79 2.11 4.09
C GLY A 16 4.80 2.97 4.83
N GLU A 17 5.86 2.38 5.41
CA GLU A 17 6.96 3.11 6.07
C GLU A 17 7.78 3.93 5.06
N TYR A 18 8.08 3.40 3.87
CA TYR A 18 8.72 4.18 2.81
C TYR A 18 7.84 5.33 2.33
N LEU A 19 6.55 5.05 2.13
CA LEU A 19 5.58 6.06 1.70
C LEU A 19 5.42 7.15 2.76
N ARG A 20 5.41 6.80 4.05
CA ARG A 20 5.39 7.76 5.17
C ARG A 20 6.50 8.79 5.04
N ASN A 21 7.71 8.39 4.67
CA ASN A 21 8.82 9.33 4.51
C ASN A 21 8.59 10.31 3.35
N ALA A 22 7.79 9.93 2.34
CA ALA A 22 7.44 10.79 1.22
C ALA A 22 6.20 11.67 1.49
N VAL A 23 5.14 11.16 2.10
CA VAL A 23 3.86 11.88 2.24
C VAL A 23 3.54 12.34 3.67
N GLY A 24 4.36 11.94 4.64
CA GLY A 24 4.13 12.16 6.07
C GLY A 24 3.07 11.21 6.66
N GLY A 25 2.87 11.31 7.97
CA GLY A 25 1.83 10.58 8.69
C GLY A 25 2.31 9.45 9.60
N GLU A 26 1.36 8.67 10.12
CA GLU A 26 1.62 7.52 10.98
C GLU A 26 1.19 6.23 10.30
N VAL A 27 2.08 5.23 10.28
CA VAL A 27 1.80 3.90 9.74
C VAL A 27 1.20 3.02 10.82
N ARG A 28 0.06 2.41 10.51
CA ARG A 28 -0.71 1.56 11.41
C ARG A 28 -0.92 0.19 10.76
N HIS A 29 -0.42 -0.84 11.44
CA HIS A 29 -0.55 -2.22 11.02
C HIS A 29 -0.84 -3.10 12.24
N LYS A 30 -1.69 -4.11 12.06
CA LYS A 30 -1.85 -5.22 13.00
C LYS A 30 -1.92 -6.54 12.21
N PRO A 31 -1.46 -7.67 12.79
CA PRO A 31 -1.37 -8.94 12.05
C PRO A 31 -2.71 -9.46 11.50
N TYR A 32 -3.82 -9.00 12.06
CA TYR A 32 -5.19 -9.39 11.71
C TYR A 32 -5.90 -8.37 10.81
N TYR A 33 -5.19 -7.40 10.23
CA TYR A 33 -5.74 -6.37 9.33
C TYR A 33 -5.83 -6.88 7.89
N GLY A 34 -6.56 -7.96 7.65
CA GLY A 34 -6.89 -8.37 6.26
C GLY A 34 -7.74 -7.32 5.54
N LEU A 35 -7.74 -7.38 4.20
CA LEU A 35 -8.44 -6.45 3.29
C LEU A 35 -9.86 -6.09 3.75
N GLU A 36 -10.70 -7.10 3.95
CA GLU A 36 -12.10 -6.88 4.32
C GLU A 36 -12.22 -6.12 5.65
N ARG A 37 -11.39 -6.49 6.64
CA ARG A 37 -11.38 -5.84 7.95
C ARG A 37 -10.95 -4.39 7.82
N ILE A 38 -9.93 -4.11 7.01
CA ILE A 38 -9.49 -2.74 6.76
C ILE A 38 -10.63 -1.91 6.20
N LEU A 39 -11.22 -2.37 5.09
CA LEU A 39 -12.16 -1.55 4.34
C LEU A 39 -13.53 -1.41 5.03
N ARG A 40 -13.95 -2.42 5.80
CA ARG A 40 -15.25 -2.39 6.50
C ARG A 40 -15.21 -1.75 7.88
N ASN A 41 -14.13 -1.97 8.64
CA ASN A 41 -14.05 -1.64 10.06
C ASN A 41 -12.98 -0.58 10.34
N VAL A 42 -11.73 -0.88 10.00
CA VAL A 42 -10.58 -0.03 10.38
C VAL A 42 -10.68 1.36 9.76
N VAL A 43 -11.09 1.45 8.49
CA VAL A 43 -11.33 2.76 7.85
C VAL A 43 -12.36 3.58 8.62
N LYS A 44 -13.46 2.98 9.09
CA LYS A 44 -14.51 3.72 9.83
C LYS A 44 -14.04 4.18 11.20
N GLU A 45 -13.22 3.37 11.87
CA GLU A 45 -12.67 3.71 13.19
C GLU A 45 -11.60 4.80 13.12
N ILE A 46 -10.75 4.74 12.09
CA ILE A 46 -9.56 5.60 11.97
C ILE A 46 -9.87 6.90 11.24
N LYS A 47 -10.71 6.88 10.21
CA LYS A 47 -11.01 8.07 9.39
C LYS A 47 -11.47 9.29 10.19
N PRO A 48 -12.33 9.20 11.24
CA PRO A 48 -12.71 10.37 12.03
C PRO A 48 -11.56 11.00 12.83
N ARG A 49 -10.47 10.26 13.04
CA ARG A 49 -9.30 10.69 13.82
C ARG A 49 -8.15 11.18 12.94
N CYS A 50 -8.29 11.07 11.63
CA CYS A 50 -7.25 11.35 10.65
C CYS A 50 -7.72 12.45 9.70
N GLY A 51 -6.85 13.42 9.42
CA GLY A 51 -7.17 14.47 8.44
C GLY A 51 -7.26 13.88 7.03
N ARG A 52 -6.42 12.89 6.74
CA ARG A 52 -6.40 12.10 5.51
C ARG A 52 -6.03 10.66 5.83
N LEU A 53 -6.66 9.71 5.13
CA LEU A 53 -6.44 8.28 5.32
C LEU A 53 -5.96 7.64 4.02
N ILE A 54 -4.80 6.99 4.08
CA ILE A 54 -4.25 6.14 3.03
C ILE A 54 -4.40 4.69 3.49
N VAL A 55 -4.82 3.80 2.59
CA VAL A 55 -4.78 2.36 2.81
C VAL A 55 -3.78 1.73 1.83
N VAL A 56 -2.91 0.86 2.33
CA VAL A 56 -1.94 0.09 1.53
C VAL A 56 -2.34 -1.38 1.63
N ILE A 57 -2.87 -1.91 0.55
CA ILE A 57 -3.56 -3.21 0.53
C ILE A 57 -3.13 -4.01 -0.70
N ASP A 58 -3.39 -5.31 -0.67
CA ASP A 58 -3.27 -6.17 -1.84
C ASP A 58 -4.61 -6.18 -2.60
N TYR A 59 -4.54 -6.29 -3.93
CA TYR A 59 -5.74 -6.34 -4.77
C TYR A 59 -6.45 -7.67 -4.63
N GLU A 60 -5.65 -8.71 -4.34
CA GLU A 60 -6.04 -10.11 -4.27
C GLU A 60 -6.80 -10.59 -5.51
N THR A 61 -7.28 -11.84 -5.48
CA THR A 61 -8.10 -12.45 -6.54
C THR A 61 -9.53 -12.66 -6.05
N GLY A 62 -10.48 -12.90 -6.96
CA GLY A 62 -11.86 -13.21 -6.60
C GLY A 62 -12.64 -12.03 -6.01
N ASP A 63 -13.42 -12.28 -4.95
CA ASP A 63 -14.36 -11.31 -4.37
C ASP A 63 -13.67 -10.07 -3.78
N ALA A 64 -12.49 -10.25 -3.22
CA ALA A 64 -11.63 -9.18 -2.72
C ALA A 64 -11.34 -8.14 -3.83
N ARG A 65 -10.99 -8.62 -5.03
CA ARG A 65 -10.72 -7.77 -6.20
C ARG A 65 -11.97 -7.00 -6.64
N LEU A 66 -13.13 -7.67 -6.67
CA LEU A 66 -14.41 -7.03 -7.00
C LEU A 66 -14.75 -5.94 -5.99
N TYR A 67 -14.48 -6.20 -4.71
CA TYR A 67 -14.69 -5.22 -3.65
C TYR A 67 -13.80 -3.98 -3.83
N VAL A 68 -12.51 -4.14 -4.12
CA VAL A 68 -11.62 -3.00 -4.38
C VAL A 68 -12.07 -2.22 -5.62
N LYS A 69 -12.38 -2.91 -6.74
CA LYS A 69 -12.89 -2.26 -7.97
C LYS A 69 -14.16 -1.46 -7.74
N LYS A 70 -15.07 -1.97 -6.91
CA LYS A 70 -16.35 -1.30 -6.61
C LYS A 70 -16.16 -0.06 -5.75
N ASN A 71 -15.14 -0.05 -4.88
CA ASN A 71 -14.96 0.98 -3.87
C ASN A 71 -13.84 1.99 -4.17
N PHE A 72 -13.05 1.82 -5.23
CA PHE A 72 -11.98 2.74 -5.62
C PHE A 72 -11.99 3.05 -7.11
N ARG A 73 -11.70 4.31 -7.46
CA ARG A 73 -11.35 4.74 -8.81
C ARG A 73 -9.84 4.72 -8.95
N LEU A 74 -9.31 3.61 -9.45
CA LEU A 74 -7.87 3.34 -9.49
C LEU A 74 -7.24 3.73 -10.83
N THR A 75 -5.98 4.14 -10.77
CA THR A 75 -5.09 4.34 -11.91
C THR A 75 -3.85 3.47 -11.73
N GLN A 76 -3.45 2.77 -12.79
CA GLN A 76 -2.28 1.91 -12.78
C GLN A 76 -0.99 2.73 -12.75
N ILE A 77 -0.01 2.26 -11.99
CA ILE A 77 1.33 2.81 -11.89
C ILE A 77 2.33 1.64 -11.75
N CYS A 78 3.62 1.93 -11.97
CA CYS A 78 4.71 0.95 -11.85
C CYS A 78 4.43 -0.35 -12.62
N ASP A 79 4.28 -0.24 -13.94
CA ASP A 79 4.04 -1.36 -14.86
C ASP A 79 2.90 -2.29 -14.41
N GLU A 80 1.79 -1.67 -14.01
CA GLU A 80 0.55 -2.32 -13.56
C GLU A 80 0.66 -3.12 -12.25
N LYS A 81 1.80 -3.06 -11.57
CA LYS A 81 2.02 -3.74 -10.28
C LYS A 81 1.45 -3.00 -9.08
N VAL A 82 1.25 -1.68 -9.20
CA VAL A 82 0.64 -0.87 -8.15
C VAL A 82 -0.45 0.00 -8.75
N TRP A 83 -1.56 0.13 -8.06
CA TRP A 83 -2.71 0.91 -8.51
C TRP A 83 -3.01 1.93 -7.41
N VAL A 84 -3.17 3.20 -7.77
CA VAL A 84 -3.45 4.27 -6.81
C VAL A 84 -4.73 4.97 -7.19
N GLY A 85 -5.58 5.28 -6.20
CA GLY A 85 -6.86 5.91 -6.48
C GLY A 85 -7.62 6.39 -5.27
N GLN A 86 -8.74 7.05 -5.54
CA GLN A 86 -9.63 7.55 -4.50
C GLN A 86 -10.76 6.56 -4.22
N GLY A 87 -11.07 6.40 -2.94
CA GLY A 87 -12.25 5.70 -2.48
C GLY A 87 -13.52 6.43 -2.91
N VAL A 88 -14.55 5.67 -3.25
CA VAL A 88 -15.88 6.19 -3.60
C VAL A 88 -16.93 5.81 -2.57
N SER A 89 -18.08 6.49 -2.61
CA SER A 89 -19.22 6.21 -1.72
C SER A 89 -18.80 6.18 -0.25
N LYS A 90 -18.86 5.01 0.41
CA LYS A 90 -18.53 4.85 1.84
C LYS A 90 -17.05 5.08 2.14
N LEU A 91 -16.17 4.98 1.14
CA LEU A 91 -14.74 5.24 1.25
C LEU A 91 -14.32 6.63 0.71
N ALA A 92 -15.26 7.53 0.44
CA ALA A 92 -14.95 8.88 -0.03
C ALA A 92 -13.94 9.59 0.92
N GLY A 93 -12.86 10.14 0.37
CA GLY A 93 -11.78 10.75 1.16
C GLY A 93 -10.69 9.80 1.66
N VAL A 94 -10.76 8.50 1.31
CA VAL A 94 -9.67 7.53 1.49
C VAL A 94 -8.88 7.43 0.18
N VAL A 95 -7.55 7.34 0.27
CA VAL A 95 -6.69 7.03 -0.88
C VAL A 95 -6.22 5.58 -0.77
N GLY A 96 -6.42 4.79 -1.81
CA GLY A 96 -5.94 3.41 -1.88
C GLY A 96 -4.62 3.35 -2.65
N VAL A 97 -3.63 2.66 -2.08
CA VAL A 97 -2.43 2.15 -2.75
C VAL A 97 -2.59 0.63 -2.76
N VAL A 98 -2.76 0.06 -3.94
CA VAL A 98 -3.23 -1.31 -4.12
C VAL A 98 -2.20 -2.09 -4.93
N PHE A 99 -1.61 -3.13 -4.34
CA PHE A 99 -0.64 -4.00 -5.01
C PHE A 99 -1.36 -5.05 -5.86
N ASN A 100 -0.94 -5.23 -7.11
CA ASN A 100 -1.61 -6.10 -8.07
C ASN A 100 -0.71 -7.27 -8.51
N PRO A 101 -1.06 -8.52 -8.19
CA PRO A 101 -2.15 -8.94 -7.29
C PRO A 101 -1.81 -8.81 -5.79
N HIS A 102 -0.53 -8.83 -5.43
CA HIS A 102 -0.02 -8.79 -4.05
C HIS A 102 1.39 -8.19 -3.99
N ILE A 103 1.84 -7.80 -2.81
CA ILE A 103 3.16 -7.19 -2.59
C ILE A 103 4.33 -8.10 -3.03
N GLU A 104 4.19 -9.42 -2.91
CA GLU A 104 5.19 -10.39 -3.37
C GLU A 104 5.42 -10.29 -4.88
N ALA A 105 4.35 -10.19 -5.67
CA ALA A 105 4.45 -10.05 -7.12
C ALA A 105 5.10 -8.71 -7.53
N PHE A 106 4.97 -7.68 -6.69
CA PHE A 106 5.70 -6.43 -6.86
C PHE A 106 7.19 -6.60 -6.55
N ALA A 107 7.54 -7.30 -5.47
CA ALA A 107 8.94 -7.60 -5.14
C ALA A 107 9.60 -8.47 -6.22
N GLU A 108 8.90 -9.46 -6.79
CA GLU A 108 9.38 -10.25 -7.92
C GLU A 108 9.61 -9.40 -9.18
N TRP A 109 8.73 -8.43 -9.46
CA TRP A 109 8.94 -7.47 -10.56
C TRP A 109 10.17 -6.59 -10.37
N LEU A 110 10.56 -6.30 -9.12
CA LEU A 110 11.83 -5.64 -8.80
C LEU A 110 13.06 -6.56 -8.99
N GLY A 111 12.85 -7.84 -9.31
CA GLY A 111 13.91 -8.84 -9.42
C GLY A 111 14.27 -9.52 -8.09
N LEU A 112 13.43 -9.39 -7.07
CA LEU A 112 13.63 -10.01 -5.76
C LEU A 112 12.98 -11.40 -5.69
N ASN A 113 13.41 -12.21 -4.71
CA ASN A 113 12.79 -13.51 -4.44
C ASN A 113 12.22 -13.57 -3.01
N PRO A 114 11.00 -13.02 -2.80
CA PRO A 114 10.45 -12.84 -1.46
C PRO A 114 10.04 -14.15 -0.78
N GLY A 115 9.54 -15.14 -1.53
CA GLY A 115 8.85 -16.29 -0.96
C GLY A 115 7.80 -15.84 0.07
N ASP A 116 7.79 -16.45 1.25
CA ASP A 116 6.89 -16.05 2.34
C ASP A 116 7.44 -14.92 3.23
N LYS A 117 8.64 -14.37 2.97
CA LYS A 117 9.29 -13.40 3.87
C LYS A 117 8.48 -12.12 4.06
N LEU A 118 7.69 -11.72 3.07
CA LEU A 118 6.83 -10.53 3.14
C LEU A 118 5.55 -10.74 3.96
N LYS A 119 5.23 -11.99 4.32
CA LYS A 119 4.08 -12.34 5.18
C LYS A 119 4.42 -12.32 6.67
N HIS A 120 5.68 -12.09 7.03
CA HIS A 120 6.17 -12.17 8.40
C HIS A 120 6.62 -10.82 8.96
N LYS A 121 6.73 -10.75 10.29
CA LYS A 121 7.15 -9.53 11.02
C LYS A 121 8.46 -8.91 10.53
N ASP A 122 9.35 -9.72 9.96
CA ASP A 122 10.66 -9.32 9.47
C ASP A 122 10.65 -8.86 8.00
N ALA A 123 9.47 -8.71 7.38
CA ALA A 123 9.30 -8.27 5.99
C ALA A 123 10.08 -6.97 5.67
N CYS A 124 10.10 -6.02 6.62
CA CYS A 124 10.81 -4.76 6.42
C CYS A 124 12.34 -4.95 6.36
N ASN A 125 12.87 -5.81 7.23
CA ASN A 125 14.30 -6.11 7.25
C ASN A 125 14.72 -6.82 5.97
N TYR A 126 13.89 -7.77 5.50
CA TYR A 126 14.11 -8.43 4.23
C TYR A 126 14.13 -7.42 3.08
N LEU A 127 13.06 -6.63 2.90
CA LEU A 127 12.97 -5.69 1.78
C LEU A 127 14.12 -4.67 1.80
N TYR A 128 14.44 -4.11 2.97
CA TYR A 128 15.58 -3.21 3.12
C TYR A 128 16.91 -3.87 2.71
N SER A 129 17.14 -5.10 3.16
CA SER A 129 18.40 -5.81 2.86
C SER A 129 18.56 -6.12 1.38
N GLU A 130 17.47 -6.43 0.68
CA GLU A 130 17.49 -6.76 -0.75
C GLU A 130 17.64 -5.51 -1.61
N LEU A 131 16.92 -4.43 -1.30
CA LEU A 131 17.07 -3.16 -1.99
C LEU A 131 18.49 -2.60 -1.85
N LYS A 132 19.12 -2.78 -0.68
CA LYS A 132 20.52 -2.37 -0.47
C LYS A 132 21.53 -3.19 -1.29
N ARG A 133 21.20 -4.41 -1.69
CA ARG A 133 22.10 -5.31 -2.44
C ARG A 133 22.05 -5.08 -3.95
N GLY A 134 20.94 -4.59 -4.49
CA GLY A 134 20.74 -4.44 -5.92
C GLY A 134 20.43 -3.00 -6.33
N ASP A 135 21.37 -2.34 -7.01
CA ASP A 135 21.21 -0.95 -7.44
C ASP A 135 20.00 -0.74 -8.39
N ASP A 136 19.74 -1.70 -9.30
CA ASP A 136 18.58 -1.66 -10.20
C ASP A 136 17.25 -1.82 -9.44
N ALA A 137 17.18 -2.79 -8.51
CA ALA A 137 16.00 -3.01 -7.68
C ALA A 137 15.70 -1.79 -6.79
N SER A 138 16.74 -1.21 -6.19
CA SER A 138 16.63 0.02 -5.39
C SER A 138 16.09 1.18 -6.22
N SER A 139 16.67 1.41 -7.41
CA SER A 139 16.27 2.50 -8.30
C SER A 139 14.82 2.35 -8.77
N LYS A 140 14.43 1.14 -9.20
CA LYS A 140 13.05 0.83 -9.60
C LYS A 140 12.06 1.02 -8.45
N PHE A 141 12.43 0.57 -7.25
CA PHE A 141 11.60 0.73 -6.06
C PHE A 141 11.42 2.21 -5.69
N GLU A 142 12.51 2.98 -5.62
CA GLU A 142 12.46 4.40 -5.30
C GLU A 142 11.64 5.20 -6.31
N ASP A 143 11.83 4.93 -7.60
CA ASP A 143 11.05 5.58 -8.65
C ASP A 143 9.57 5.22 -8.56
N CYS A 144 9.25 3.97 -8.23
CA CYS A 144 7.86 3.58 -7.96
C CYS A 144 7.29 4.31 -6.74
N ILE A 145 8.03 4.40 -5.62
CA ILE A 145 7.60 5.13 -4.43
C ILE A 145 7.37 6.62 -4.73
N LYS A 146 8.23 7.26 -5.53
CA LYS A 146 8.04 8.65 -5.98
C LYS A 146 6.74 8.80 -6.79
N ARG A 147 6.46 7.86 -7.70
CA ARG A 147 5.21 7.84 -8.50
C ARG A 147 3.98 7.63 -7.63
N ILE A 148 4.03 6.70 -6.67
CA ILE A 148 2.97 6.49 -5.67
C ILE A 148 2.72 7.78 -4.89
N ALA A 149 3.78 8.38 -4.32
CA ALA A 149 3.67 9.59 -3.52
C ALA A 149 3.09 10.77 -4.32
N ALA A 150 3.52 10.95 -5.58
CA ALA A 150 2.97 11.97 -6.46
C ALA A 150 1.47 11.76 -6.73
N ALA A 151 1.06 10.51 -7.02
CA ALA A 151 -0.34 10.17 -7.22
C ALA A 151 -1.18 10.39 -5.95
N VAL A 152 -0.66 9.95 -4.79
CA VAL A 152 -1.29 10.17 -3.49
C VAL A 152 -1.49 11.66 -3.22
N ARG A 153 -0.44 12.50 -3.37
CA ARG A 153 -0.55 13.96 -3.17
C ARG A 153 -1.61 14.59 -4.07
N LYS A 154 -1.66 14.21 -5.35
CA LYS A 154 -2.70 14.68 -6.28
C LYS A 154 -4.12 14.40 -5.77
N PHE A 155 -4.33 13.26 -5.11
CA PHE A 155 -5.63 12.90 -4.54
C PHE A 155 -5.90 13.51 -3.16
N LEU A 156 -4.86 13.97 -2.47
CA LEU A 156 -4.95 14.65 -1.19
C LEU A 156 -5.13 16.17 -1.34
N GLY A 157 -4.89 16.75 -2.51
CA GLY A 157 -4.97 18.20 -2.74
C GLY A 157 -3.78 18.91 -2.13
#